data_AF-A0A9P4H396-F1
#
_entry.id   AF-A0A9P4H396-F1
#
_cell.length_a   1.000
_cell.length_b   1.000
_cell.length_c   1.000
_cell.angle_alpha   90.00
_cell.angle_beta   90.00
_cell.angle_gamma   90.00
#
_symmetry.space_group_name_H-M   'P 1'
#
loop_
_entity.id
_entity.type
_entity.pdbx_description
1 polymer ?
#
loop_
_entity_poly.entity_id
_entity_poly.type
_entity_poly.pdbx_seq_one_letter_code
_entity_poly.pdbx_strand_id
1 'polypeptide(L)'
;MGIAQYFHRAAPAQASTISRSTSTNSLFWPLLISNVVLSALSIANLGLISSMVGWLLDQKHNVHSYRIDYEGGPFNLNVEPAHMWADQGHESNGVAGYGFFLGLFGMFVAWRVRKPTILTTAQRPHKTLTALLILQFLAVLFTLTAFIFVFAVTYQTNDQHIRAPVAANNQGVNYAEHKWTPETWFKAVLELPLTDSDKRDEIDSKVTNMVAWRWMLLPIFIVDIIAFGVTTMAWLKQRKGTTRADSANSIEK
;
A
#
# COMPACT_ATOMS: atom_id res chain seq x y z
N MET A 1 11.23 -42.88 83.02
CA MET A 1 10.15 -42.46 82.09
C MET A 1 10.73 -41.42 81.15
N GLY A 2 11.05 -41.81 79.92
CA GLY A 2 11.68 -40.94 78.91
C GLY A 2 10.64 -40.41 77.93
N ILE A 3 10.61 -39.09 77.73
CA ILE A 3 9.74 -38.40 76.77
C ILE A 3 10.47 -38.36 75.42
N ALA A 4 9.94 -39.07 74.42
CA ALA A 4 10.43 -38.99 73.05
C ALA A 4 9.79 -37.79 72.33
N GLN A 5 10.61 -36.79 71.99
CA GLN A 5 10.21 -35.67 71.14
C GLN A 5 10.24 -36.10 69.66
N TYR A 6 9.05 -36.22 69.06
CA TYR A 6 8.88 -36.41 67.63
C TYR A 6 9.15 -35.09 66.88
N PHE A 7 10.26 -35.03 66.14
CA PHE A 7 10.53 -33.95 65.19
C PHE A 7 9.71 -34.18 63.91
N HIS A 8 8.72 -33.32 63.66
CA HIS A 8 8.07 -33.24 62.35
C HIS A 8 9.02 -32.60 61.33
N ARG A 9 9.48 -33.42 60.38
CA ARG A 9 10.25 -32.99 59.21
C ARG A 9 9.30 -32.31 58.22
N ALA A 10 9.43 -30.98 58.08
CA ALA A 10 8.74 -30.23 57.05
C ALA A 10 9.19 -30.67 55.65
N ALA A 11 8.23 -31.01 54.80
CA ALA A 11 8.49 -31.34 53.39
C ALA A 11 8.93 -30.09 52.63
N PRO A 12 9.94 -30.17 51.73
CA PRO A 12 10.34 -29.05 50.91
C PRO A 12 9.22 -28.71 49.92
N ALA A 13 8.77 -27.46 49.95
CA ALA A 13 7.85 -26.91 48.97
C ALA A 13 8.45 -27.09 47.56
N GLN A 14 7.71 -27.79 46.69
CA GLN A 14 8.05 -27.90 45.28
C GLN A 14 8.08 -26.50 44.66
N ALA A 15 9.27 -26.05 44.29
CA ALA A 15 9.45 -24.84 43.52
C ALA A 15 8.77 -25.01 42.15
N SER A 16 7.55 -24.49 42.02
CA SER A 16 6.86 -24.37 40.74
C SER A 16 7.76 -23.59 39.79
N THR A 17 8.31 -24.27 38.79
CA THR A 17 9.12 -23.65 37.74
C THR A 17 8.19 -22.77 36.92
N ILE A 18 8.19 -21.46 37.22
CA ILE A 18 7.45 -20.46 36.45
C ILE A 18 8.12 -20.40 35.07
N SER A 19 7.51 -21.09 34.10
CA SER A 19 7.83 -20.91 32.68
C SER A 19 7.64 -19.43 32.32
N ARG A 20 8.76 -18.73 32.10
CA ARG A 20 8.76 -17.32 31.69
C ARG A 20 8.02 -17.20 30.36
N SER A 21 6.88 -16.53 30.41
CA SER A 21 6.07 -16.13 29.25
C SER A 21 6.92 -15.35 28.24
N THR A 22 7.28 -16.02 27.14
CA THR A 22 7.90 -15.48 25.92
C THR A 22 6.92 -14.74 25.01
N SER A 23 5.71 -14.44 25.49
CA SER A 23 4.54 -14.14 24.65
C SER A 23 4.58 -12.77 23.94
N THR A 24 5.07 -11.71 24.59
CA THR A 24 4.89 -10.32 24.10
C THR A 24 5.90 -9.90 23.02
N ASN A 25 7.14 -10.40 23.08
CA ASN A 25 8.15 -10.13 22.04
C ASN A 25 7.78 -10.74 20.68
N SER A 26 6.92 -11.77 20.66
CA SER A 26 6.52 -12.47 19.43
C SER A 26 5.67 -11.62 18.48
N LEU A 27 4.97 -10.59 18.98
CA LEU A 27 4.06 -9.76 18.17
C LEU A 27 4.72 -8.49 17.63
N PHE A 28 5.79 -8.02 18.26
CA PHE A 28 6.48 -6.79 17.88
C PHE A 28 7.05 -6.88 16.45
N TRP A 29 7.82 -7.94 16.17
CA TRP A 29 8.51 -8.07 14.88
C TRP A 29 7.57 -8.21 13.69
N PRO A 30 6.53 -9.08 13.72
CA PRO A 30 5.58 -9.16 12.62
C PRO A 30 4.86 -7.83 12.36
N LEU A 31 4.43 -7.13 13.43
CA LEU A 31 3.78 -5.81 13.30
C LEU A 31 4.74 -4.78 12.71
N LEU A 32 5.97 -4.72 13.20
CA LEU A 32 6.96 -3.77 12.70
C LEU A 32 7.26 -4.03 11.23
N ILE A 33 7.63 -5.27 10.88
CA ILE A 33 8.07 -5.63 9.52
C ILE A 33 6.96 -5.39 8.50
N SER A 34 5.73 -5.86 8.77
CA SER A 34 4.60 -5.67 7.85
C SER A 34 4.32 -4.19 7.57
N ASN A 35 4.37 -3.34 8.60
CA ASN A 35 4.13 -1.90 8.44
C ASN A 35 5.32 -1.13 7.84
N VAL A 36 6.57 -1.57 8.07
CA VAL A 36 7.75 -1.05 7.36
C VAL A 36 7.62 -1.31 5.86
N VAL A 37 7.31 -2.56 5.49
CA VAL A 37 7.15 -2.95 4.08
C VAL A 37 5.99 -2.20 3.44
N LEU A 38 4.86 -2.05 4.14
CA LEU A 38 3.73 -1.25 3.66
C LEU A 38 4.18 0.18 3.35
N SER A 39 4.83 0.83 4.31
CA SER A 39 5.30 2.22 4.17
C SER A 39 6.29 2.37 3.00
N ALA A 40 7.24 1.43 2.86
CA ALA A 40 8.26 1.45 1.82
C ALA A 40 7.67 1.25 0.40
N LEU A 41 6.77 0.30 0.22
CA LEU A 41 6.11 0.08 -1.08
C LEU A 41 5.23 1.26 -1.45
N SER A 42 4.48 1.78 -0.48
CA SER A 42 3.61 2.94 -0.66
C SER A 42 4.38 4.20 -1.07
N ILE A 43 5.50 4.53 -0.41
CA ILE A 43 6.30 5.70 -0.78
C ILE A 43 7.00 5.53 -2.13
N ALA A 44 7.42 4.31 -2.47
CA ALA A 44 7.96 4.01 -3.80
C ALA A 44 6.91 4.22 -4.89
N ASN A 45 5.69 3.72 -4.68
CA ASN A 45 4.58 3.93 -5.60
C ASN A 45 4.21 5.41 -5.75
N LEU A 46 4.18 6.15 -4.63
CA LEU A 46 3.95 7.59 -4.63
C LEU A 46 5.02 8.34 -5.44
N GLY A 47 6.29 7.94 -5.32
CA GLY A 47 7.40 8.49 -6.10
C GLY A 47 7.22 8.27 -7.61
N LEU A 48 6.83 7.05 -8.01
CA LEU A 48 6.57 6.74 -9.43
C LEU A 48 5.41 7.58 -9.99
N ILE A 49 4.29 7.65 -9.27
CA ILE A 49 3.12 8.46 -9.66
C ILE A 49 3.48 9.94 -9.72
N SER A 50 4.24 10.45 -8.76
CA SER A 50 4.64 11.86 -8.73
C SER A 50 5.57 12.21 -9.90
N SER A 51 6.52 11.33 -10.24
CA SER A 51 7.39 11.49 -11.42
C SER A 51 6.58 11.50 -12.72
N MET A 52 5.54 10.67 -12.80
CA MET A 52 4.64 10.61 -13.94
C MET A 52 3.80 11.89 -14.06
N VAL A 53 3.18 12.36 -12.98
CA VAL A 53 2.39 13.61 -12.99
C VAL A 53 3.27 14.81 -13.36
N GLY A 54 4.46 14.92 -12.79
CA GLY A 54 5.40 15.98 -13.13
C GLY A 54 5.77 15.98 -14.61
N TRP A 55 5.99 14.78 -15.18
CA TRP A 55 6.27 14.63 -16.60
C TRP A 55 5.06 14.99 -17.49
N LEU A 56 3.84 14.58 -17.14
CA LEU A 56 2.63 14.96 -17.89
C LEU A 56 2.44 16.48 -17.93
N LEU A 57 2.64 17.14 -16.78
CA LEU A 57 2.55 18.61 -16.68
C LEU A 57 3.62 19.29 -17.55
N ASP A 58 4.84 18.76 -17.56
CA ASP A 58 5.91 19.25 -18.44
C ASP A 58 5.54 19.09 -19.92
N GLN A 59 5.02 17.92 -20.31
CA GLN A 59 4.54 17.72 -21.68
C GLN A 59 3.47 18.74 -22.05
N LYS A 60 2.48 18.94 -21.17
CA LYS A 60 1.37 19.89 -21.38
C LYS A 60 1.84 21.33 -21.53
N HIS A 61 2.76 21.78 -20.67
CA HIS A 61 3.10 23.20 -20.54
C HIS A 61 4.32 23.62 -21.34
N ASN A 62 5.22 22.70 -21.70
CA ASN A 62 6.48 23.03 -22.37
C ASN A 62 6.64 22.36 -23.75
N VAL A 63 6.11 21.14 -23.95
CA VAL A 63 6.29 20.39 -25.23
C VAL A 63 5.14 20.65 -26.21
N HIS A 64 3.89 20.63 -25.74
CA HIS A 64 2.64 20.87 -26.48
C HIS A 64 2.31 19.89 -27.63
N SER A 65 3.27 19.50 -28.47
CA SER A 65 3.04 18.55 -29.57
C SER A 65 4.27 17.73 -29.93
N TYR A 66 4.04 16.53 -30.46
CA TYR A 66 5.06 15.67 -31.06
C TYR A 66 4.99 15.72 -32.58
N ARG A 67 6.16 15.70 -33.23
CA ARG A 67 6.27 15.60 -34.69
C ARG A 67 6.20 14.13 -35.12
N ILE A 68 5.30 13.83 -36.05
CA ILE A 68 5.07 12.48 -36.58
C ILE A 68 5.38 12.46 -38.08
N ASP A 69 6.26 11.54 -38.51
CA ASP A 69 6.64 11.33 -39.91
C ASP A 69 5.74 10.28 -40.57
N TYR A 70 4.54 10.72 -40.93
CA TYR A 70 3.54 9.88 -41.58
C TYR A 70 3.68 9.88 -43.12
N GLU A 71 3.36 8.75 -43.78
CA GLU A 71 3.48 8.60 -45.24
C GLU A 71 2.69 9.67 -46.03
N GLY A 72 1.56 10.13 -45.49
CA GLY A 72 0.74 11.20 -46.08
C GLY A 72 1.29 12.62 -45.86
N GLY A 73 2.47 12.74 -45.26
CA GLY A 73 3.10 14.00 -44.89
C GLY A 73 3.21 14.17 -43.37
N PRO A 74 4.27 14.83 -42.90
CA PRO A 74 4.53 14.96 -41.47
C PRO A 74 3.57 15.93 -40.79
N PHE A 75 3.05 15.57 -39.61
CA PHE A 75 2.07 16.35 -38.85
C PHE A 75 2.46 16.49 -37.37
N ASN A 76 1.81 17.43 -36.66
CA ASN A 76 2.01 17.63 -35.24
C ASN A 76 0.83 17.03 -34.46
N LEU A 77 1.12 16.13 -33.53
CA LEU A 77 0.14 15.52 -32.61
C LEU A 77 0.22 16.22 -31.25
N ASN A 78 -0.89 16.76 -30.75
CA ASN A 78 -0.92 17.34 -29.40
C ASN A 78 -0.55 16.29 -28.33
N VAL A 79 0.19 16.70 -27.30
CA VAL A 79 0.66 15.80 -26.23
C VAL A 79 -0.46 15.17 -25.40
N GLU A 80 -1.62 15.81 -25.35
CA GLU A 80 -2.80 15.34 -24.60
C GLU A 80 -3.95 15.01 -25.56
N PRO A 81 -4.68 13.90 -25.34
CA PRO A 81 -5.93 13.63 -26.03
C PRO A 81 -7.06 14.48 -25.44
N ALA A 82 -8.18 14.56 -26.15
CA ALA A 82 -9.34 15.32 -25.68
C ALA A 82 -10.00 14.67 -24.45
N HIS A 83 -9.85 13.36 -24.30
CA HIS A 83 -10.49 12.57 -23.27
C HIS A 83 -9.47 11.73 -22.49
N MET A 84 -8.65 12.40 -21.68
CA MET A 84 -7.73 11.74 -20.76
C MET A 84 -8.42 11.42 -19.42
N TRP A 85 -8.38 10.16 -19.01
CA TRP A 85 -8.89 9.68 -17.74
C TRP A 85 -7.77 9.62 -16.69
N ALA A 86 -7.56 10.75 -16.00
CA ALA A 86 -6.50 10.89 -15.01
C ALA A 86 -6.87 10.35 -13.61
N ASP A 87 -8.16 10.10 -13.34
CA ASP A 87 -8.66 9.68 -12.02
C ASP A 87 -8.00 8.41 -11.48
N GLN A 88 -7.60 7.48 -12.36
CA GLN A 88 -6.87 6.28 -11.93
C GLN A 88 -5.54 6.60 -11.23
N GLY A 89 -4.86 7.68 -11.66
CA GLY A 89 -3.64 8.16 -11.02
C GLY A 89 -3.93 8.82 -9.67
N HIS A 90 -5.04 9.53 -9.55
CA HIS A 90 -5.48 10.14 -8.28
C HIS A 90 -5.85 9.09 -7.24
N GLU A 91 -6.62 8.06 -7.62
CA GLU A 91 -6.98 6.96 -6.74
C GLU A 91 -5.74 6.18 -6.25
N SER A 92 -4.82 5.85 -7.16
CA SER A 92 -3.58 5.17 -6.80
C SER A 92 -2.65 6.04 -5.93
N ASN A 93 -2.64 7.36 -6.15
CA ASN A 93 -1.94 8.29 -5.27
C ASN A 93 -2.55 8.28 -3.87
N GLY A 94 -3.88 8.29 -3.78
CA GLY A 94 -4.61 8.15 -2.52
C GLY A 94 -4.20 6.89 -1.75
N VAL A 95 -4.18 5.74 -2.40
CA VAL A 95 -3.72 4.46 -1.80
C VAL A 95 -2.27 4.56 -1.33
N ALA A 96 -1.38 5.09 -2.18
CA ALA A 96 0.04 5.23 -1.85
C ALA A 96 0.25 6.16 -0.64
N GLY A 97 -0.40 7.33 -0.61
CA GLY A 97 -0.35 8.24 0.53
C GLY A 97 -0.90 7.60 1.80
N TYR A 98 -2.07 6.95 1.70
CA TYR A 98 -2.72 6.29 2.83
C TYR A 98 -1.84 5.19 3.43
N GLY A 99 -1.34 4.27 2.60
CA GLY A 99 -0.47 3.17 3.02
C GLY A 99 0.85 3.65 3.63
N PHE A 100 1.43 4.74 3.12
CA PHE A 100 2.65 5.33 3.68
C PHE A 100 2.46 5.75 5.14
N PHE A 101 1.46 6.60 5.41
CA PHE A 101 1.17 7.10 6.75
C PHE A 101 0.64 6.01 7.67
N LEU A 102 -0.16 5.09 7.16
CA LEU A 102 -0.66 3.95 7.93
C LEU A 102 0.49 3.03 8.37
N GLY A 103 1.46 2.78 7.49
CA GLY A 103 2.68 2.05 7.83
C GLY A 103 3.48 2.75 8.94
N LEU A 104 3.67 4.08 8.86
CA LEU A 104 4.29 4.85 9.94
C LEU A 104 3.55 4.70 11.27
N PHE A 105 2.21 4.81 11.23
CA PHE A 105 1.37 4.64 12.40
C PHE A 105 1.45 3.22 12.97
N GLY A 106 1.46 2.20 12.11
CA GLY A 106 1.60 0.80 12.52
C GLY A 106 2.95 0.50 13.18
N MET A 107 4.05 1.07 12.67
CA MET A 107 5.35 0.98 13.33
C MET A 107 5.32 1.63 14.73
N PHE A 108 4.72 2.82 14.85
CA PHE A 108 4.49 3.47 16.15
C PHE A 108 3.71 2.59 17.13
N VAL A 109 2.66 1.93 16.67
CA VAL A 109 1.88 0.97 17.48
C VAL A 109 2.73 -0.23 17.88
N ALA A 110 3.54 -0.79 16.98
CA ALA A 110 4.45 -1.88 17.29
C ALA A 110 5.40 -1.52 18.43
N TRP A 111 6.03 -0.33 18.39
CA TRP A 111 6.89 0.15 19.47
C TRP A 111 6.15 0.32 20.80
N ARG A 112 4.88 0.76 20.78
CA ARG A 112 4.08 0.86 22.02
C ARG A 112 3.76 -0.50 22.61
N VAL A 113 3.45 -1.50 21.78
CA VAL A 113 3.15 -2.87 22.24
C VAL A 113 4.40 -3.61 22.72
N ARG A 114 5.60 -3.21 22.26
CA ARG A 114 6.88 -3.78 22.72
C ARG A 114 7.19 -3.47 24.19
N LYS A 115 6.77 -2.31 24.71
CA LYS A 115 7.16 -1.90 26.07
C LYS A 115 6.47 -2.83 27.09
N PRO A 116 7.21 -3.59 27.92
CA PRO A 116 6.61 -4.34 29.00
C PRO A 116 5.94 -3.32 29.92
N THR A 117 4.61 -3.41 30.07
CA THR A 117 3.87 -2.60 31.03
C THR A 117 4.25 -3.13 32.42
N ILE A 118 5.39 -2.65 32.94
CA ILE A 118 6.00 -3.11 34.20
C ILE A 118 5.13 -2.80 35.41
N LEU A 119 4.14 -1.92 35.28
CA LEU A 119 3.22 -1.54 36.35
C LEU A 119 1.83 -1.33 35.74
N THR A 120 0.95 -2.32 35.77
CA THR A 120 -0.49 -2.19 36.09
C THR A 120 -1.29 -3.41 35.68
N THR A 121 -1.92 -3.98 36.71
CA THR A 121 -3.01 -4.94 36.73
C THR A 121 -4.13 -4.54 35.75
N ALA A 122 -4.71 -5.53 35.07
CA ALA A 122 -5.80 -5.44 34.08
C ALA A 122 -5.43 -4.75 32.74
N GLN A 123 -4.86 -5.54 31.81
CA GLN A 123 -4.60 -5.14 30.42
C GLN A 123 -5.91 -4.84 29.68
N ARG A 124 -6.33 -3.57 29.70
CA ARG A 124 -7.34 -3.05 28.75
C ARG A 124 -6.78 -3.10 27.33
N PRO A 125 -7.61 -3.38 26.30
CA PRO A 125 -7.18 -3.35 24.91
C PRO A 125 -6.58 -1.98 24.56
N HIS A 126 -5.40 -1.97 23.92
CA HIS A 126 -4.74 -0.72 23.57
C HIS A 126 -5.57 -0.05 22.47
N LYS A 127 -6.17 1.11 22.78
CA LYS A 127 -7.00 1.88 21.83
C LYS A 127 -6.30 2.09 20.47
N THR A 128 -4.99 2.25 20.49
CA THR A 128 -4.17 2.42 19.28
C THR A 128 -4.08 1.16 18.43
N LEU A 129 -4.09 -0.03 19.03
CA LEU A 129 -4.11 -1.29 18.28
C LEU A 129 -5.47 -1.52 17.61
N THR A 130 -6.57 -1.20 18.31
CA THR A 130 -7.91 -1.22 17.71
C THR A 130 -8.04 -0.19 16.58
N ALA A 131 -7.49 1.02 16.76
CA ALA A 131 -7.48 2.03 15.69
C ALA A 131 -6.69 1.54 14.48
N LEU A 132 -5.49 0.97 14.69
CA LEU A 132 -4.69 0.40 13.60
C LEU A 132 -5.45 -0.71 12.86
N LEU A 133 -6.14 -1.59 13.58
CA LEU A 133 -6.95 -2.65 13.01
C LEU A 133 -8.03 -2.10 12.07
N ILE A 134 -8.77 -1.09 12.52
CA ILE A 134 -9.84 -0.44 11.72
C ILE A 134 -9.25 0.23 10.49
N LEU A 135 -8.16 0.98 10.64
CA LEU A 135 -7.52 1.68 9.53
C LEU A 135 -6.92 0.71 8.51
N GLN A 136 -6.33 -0.40 8.93
CA GLN A 136 -5.84 -1.44 8.01
C GLN A 136 -6.97 -2.19 7.31
N PHE A 137 -8.10 -2.40 7.98
CA PHE A 137 -9.29 -2.93 7.31
C PHE A 137 -9.77 -1.99 6.19
N LEU A 138 -9.82 -0.68 6.47
CA LEU A 138 -10.16 0.33 5.47
C LEU A 138 -9.10 0.41 4.36
N ALA A 139 -7.80 0.23 4.68
CA ALA A 139 -6.72 0.13 3.70
C ALA A 139 -6.97 -1.00 2.70
N VAL A 140 -7.26 -2.21 3.20
CA VAL A 140 -7.53 -3.39 2.36
C VAL A 140 -8.68 -3.12 1.39
N LEU A 141 -9.78 -2.52 1.88
CA LEU A 141 -10.94 -2.19 1.02
C LEU A 141 -10.60 -1.10 0.00
N PHE A 142 -9.87 -0.07 0.42
CA PHE A 142 -9.50 1.05 -0.44
C PHE A 142 -8.53 0.60 -1.53
N THR A 143 -7.46 -0.10 -1.17
CA THR A 143 -6.48 -0.67 -2.10
C THR A 143 -7.13 -1.65 -3.06
N LEU A 144 -8.04 -2.52 -2.61
CA LEU A 144 -8.78 -3.42 -3.50
C LEU A 144 -9.63 -2.65 -4.52
N THR A 145 -10.35 -1.63 -4.07
CA THR A 145 -11.20 -0.81 -4.94
C THR A 145 -10.37 -0.07 -5.99
N ALA A 146 -9.29 0.59 -5.56
CA ALA A 146 -8.37 1.27 -6.46
C ALA A 146 -7.69 0.29 -7.43
N PHE A 147 -7.27 -0.89 -6.96
CA PHE A 147 -6.68 -1.94 -7.81
C PHE A 147 -7.64 -2.36 -8.92
N ILE A 148 -8.88 -2.69 -8.57
CA ILE A 148 -9.91 -3.06 -9.56
C ILE A 148 -10.16 -1.90 -10.54
N PHE A 149 -10.33 -0.68 -10.03
CA PHE A 149 -10.61 0.50 -10.86
C PHE A 149 -9.48 0.79 -11.85
N VAL A 150 -8.23 0.90 -11.39
CA VAL A 150 -7.06 1.20 -12.24
C VAL A 150 -6.89 0.13 -13.33
N PHE A 151 -6.98 -1.16 -12.96
CA PHE A 151 -6.86 -2.23 -13.94
C PHE A 151 -8.03 -2.28 -14.92
N ALA A 152 -9.26 -2.07 -14.46
CA ALA A 152 -10.44 -2.07 -15.32
C ALA A 152 -10.38 -0.93 -16.34
N VAL A 153 -10.07 0.30 -15.92
CA VAL A 153 -9.96 1.44 -16.82
C VAL A 153 -8.80 1.27 -17.79
N THR A 154 -7.63 0.82 -17.32
CA THR A 154 -6.48 0.55 -18.23
C THR A 154 -6.81 -0.54 -19.25
N TYR A 155 -7.50 -1.61 -18.84
CA TYR A 155 -7.90 -2.70 -19.73
C TYR A 155 -8.92 -2.24 -20.79
N GLN A 156 -9.92 -1.43 -20.39
CA GLN A 156 -10.91 -0.87 -21.31
C GLN A 156 -10.30 0.00 -22.43
N THR A 157 -9.09 0.50 -22.23
CA THR A 157 -8.40 1.40 -23.17
C THR A 157 -7.16 0.79 -23.81
N ASN A 158 -6.87 -0.50 -23.60
CA ASN A 158 -5.58 -1.10 -23.97
C ASN A 158 -5.39 -1.33 -25.48
N ASP A 159 -6.47 -1.58 -26.22
CA ASP A 159 -6.41 -1.94 -27.65
C ASP A 159 -6.84 -0.76 -28.55
N GLN A 160 -6.73 0.46 -28.03
CA GLN A 160 -7.03 1.68 -28.77
C GLN A 160 -5.76 2.18 -29.46
N HIS A 161 -5.89 2.59 -30.72
CA HIS A 161 -4.77 3.06 -31.54
C HIS A 161 -5.06 4.46 -32.08
N ILE A 162 -4.01 5.27 -32.26
CA ILE A 162 -4.15 6.59 -32.89
C ILE A 162 -4.21 6.39 -34.40
N ARG A 163 -5.30 6.83 -35.02
CA ARG A 163 -5.44 6.82 -36.48
C ARG A 163 -4.73 8.03 -37.06
N ALA A 164 -3.55 7.82 -37.62
CA ALA A 164 -2.73 8.87 -38.20
C ALA A 164 -3.47 9.78 -39.21
N PRO A 165 -4.34 9.28 -40.12
CA PRO A 165 -5.13 10.17 -40.99
C PRO A 165 -6.05 11.12 -40.22
N VAL A 166 -6.64 10.69 -39.11
CA VAL A 166 -7.53 11.52 -38.30
C VAL A 166 -6.72 12.58 -37.55
N ALA A 167 -5.59 12.18 -36.97
CA ALA A 167 -4.71 13.10 -36.27
C ALA A 167 -4.11 14.15 -37.23
N ALA A 168 -3.67 13.73 -38.42
CA ALA A 168 -3.10 14.61 -39.45
C ALA A 168 -4.11 15.64 -39.97
N ASN A 169 -5.39 15.26 -40.09
CA ASN A 169 -6.46 16.16 -40.54
C ASN A 169 -6.95 17.11 -39.44
N ASN A 170 -6.65 16.83 -38.17
CA ASN A 170 -7.09 17.61 -37.01
C ASN A 170 -5.91 18.19 -36.23
N GLN A 171 -4.93 18.78 -36.94
CA GLN A 171 -3.78 19.41 -36.30
C GLN A 171 -4.18 20.62 -35.45
N GLY A 172 -3.48 20.82 -34.33
CA GLY A 172 -3.71 21.92 -33.40
C GLY A 172 -4.90 21.72 -32.46
N VAL A 173 -5.62 20.60 -32.56
CA VAL A 173 -6.65 20.20 -31.59
C VAL A 173 -6.28 18.87 -30.93
N ASN A 174 -6.76 18.68 -29.71
CA ASN A 174 -6.54 17.45 -28.97
C ASN A 174 -7.26 16.28 -29.67
N TYR A 175 -6.58 15.13 -29.76
CA TYR A 175 -7.13 13.96 -30.43
C TYR A 175 -8.41 13.48 -29.74
N ALA A 176 -9.53 13.51 -30.46
CA ALA A 176 -10.85 13.33 -29.87
C ALA A 176 -11.35 11.88 -29.83
N GLU A 177 -10.71 10.97 -30.56
CA GLU A 177 -11.18 9.59 -30.60
C GLU A 177 -10.79 8.84 -29.34
N HIS A 178 -11.75 8.05 -28.84
CA HIS A 178 -11.60 7.20 -27.67
C HIS A 178 -11.36 7.96 -26.36
N LYS A 179 -11.30 7.19 -25.26
CA LYS A 179 -10.92 7.67 -23.93
C LYS A 179 -9.64 6.97 -23.54
N TRP A 180 -8.70 7.71 -22.98
CA TRP A 180 -7.36 7.21 -22.77
C TRP A 180 -6.95 7.30 -21.32
N THR A 181 -6.24 6.30 -20.83
CA THR A 181 -5.38 6.50 -19.67
C THR A 181 -4.06 7.13 -20.11
N PRO A 182 -3.28 7.76 -19.22
CA PRO A 182 -1.93 8.17 -19.56
C PRO A 182 -1.11 7.00 -20.13
N GLU A 183 -1.19 5.81 -19.53
CA GLU A 183 -0.44 4.62 -19.99
C GLU A 183 -0.79 4.26 -21.44
N THR A 184 -2.08 4.13 -21.75
CA THR A 184 -2.51 3.67 -23.08
C THR A 184 -2.38 4.74 -24.15
N TRP A 185 -2.53 6.02 -23.78
CA TRP A 185 -2.27 7.14 -24.69
C TRP A 185 -0.83 7.10 -25.18
N PHE A 186 0.14 7.06 -24.27
CA PHE A 186 1.54 7.12 -24.67
C PHE A 186 2.03 5.83 -25.33
N LYS A 187 1.44 4.67 -25.03
CA LYS A 187 1.63 3.45 -25.83
C LYS A 187 1.21 3.67 -27.29
N ALA A 188 0.03 4.24 -27.53
CA ALA A 188 -0.43 4.52 -28.89
C ALA A 188 0.39 5.62 -29.59
N VAL A 189 0.94 6.59 -28.84
CA VAL A 189 1.90 7.57 -29.39
C VAL A 189 3.20 6.88 -29.86
N LEU A 190 3.70 5.88 -29.12
CA LEU A 190 4.92 5.14 -29.47
C LEU A 190 4.79 4.23 -30.70
N GLU A 191 3.55 3.91 -31.10
CA GLU A 191 3.24 3.18 -32.34
C GLU A 191 3.37 4.07 -33.58
N LEU A 192 3.29 5.39 -33.41
CA LEU A 192 3.48 6.34 -34.51
C LEU A 192 4.97 6.55 -34.79
N PRO A 193 5.34 6.88 -36.04
CA PRO A 193 6.70 7.22 -36.42
C PRO A 193 7.09 8.62 -35.89
N LEU A 194 7.46 8.71 -34.61
CA LEU A 194 8.00 9.93 -34.01
C LEU A 194 9.30 10.35 -34.71
N THR A 195 9.40 11.63 -35.11
CA THR A 195 10.60 12.17 -35.77
C THR A 195 11.82 12.21 -34.86
N ASP A 196 11.60 12.44 -33.56
CA ASP A 196 12.66 12.56 -32.56
C ASP A 196 12.81 11.23 -31.78
N SER A 197 13.94 10.55 -31.99
CA SER A 197 14.24 9.27 -31.33
C SER A 197 14.46 9.42 -29.84
N ASP A 198 15.06 10.54 -29.38
CA ASP A 198 15.32 10.75 -27.96
C ASP A 198 14.00 10.96 -27.21
N LYS A 199 13.04 11.64 -27.85
CA LYS A 199 11.66 11.77 -27.33
C LYS A 199 10.94 10.44 -27.27
N ARG A 200 11.13 9.59 -28.27
CA ARG A 200 10.57 8.24 -28.27
C ARG A 200 11.08 7.41 -27.09
N ASP A 201 12.38 7.43 -26.84
CA ASP A 201 12.99 6.70 -25.72
C ASP A 201 12.56 7.27 -24.35
N GLU A 202 12.41 8.59 -24.26
CA GLU A 202 11.87 9.26 -23.06
C GLU A 202 10.43 8.79 -22.77
N ILE A 203 9.56 8.79 -23.79
CA ILE A 203 8.16 8.34 -23.67
C ILE A 203 8.12 6.85 -23.28
N ASP A 204 8.92 5.99 -23.90
CA ASP A 204 8.99 4.56 -23.60
C ASP A 204 9.39 4.28 -22.14
N SER A 205 10.40 4.99 -21.65
CA SER A 205 10.81 4.95 -20.24
C SER A 205 9.68 5.39 -19.30
N LYS A 206 8.92 6.43 -19.67
CA LYS A 206 7.79 6.93 -18.87
C LYS A 206 6.58 5.99 -18.91
N VAL A 207 6.31 5.35 -20.04
CA VAL A 207 5.31 4.27 -20.15
C VAL A 207 5.69 3.09 -19.27
N THR A 208 6.98 2.71 -19.23
CA THR A 208 7.47 1.67 -18.33
C THR A 208 7.21 2.01 -16.87
N ASN A 209 7.46 3.26 -16.46
CA ASN A 209 7.11 3.73 -15.12
C ASN A 209 5.60 3.70 -14.85
N MET A 210 4.76 3.98 -15.87
CA MET A 210 3.31 3.91 -15.76
C MET A 210 2.81 2.48 -15.49
N VAL A 211 3.34 1.53 -16.26
CA VAL A 211 3.09 0.10 -16.05
C VAL A 211 3.55 -0.33 -14.65
N ALA A 212 4.74 0.11 -14.23
CA ALA A 212 5.31 -0.24 -12.94
C ALA A 212 4.43 0.20 -11.76
N TRP A 213 3.98 1.47 -11.72
CA TRP A 213 3.14 1.94 -10.61
C TRP A 213 1.77 1.25 -10.59
N ARG A 214 1.18 0.94 -11.76
CA ARG A 214 -0.06 0.15 -11.82
C ARG A 214 0.14 -1.22 -11.18
N TRP A 215 1.22 -1.91 -11.52
CA TRP A 215 1.53 -3.22 -10.93
C TRP A 215 1.96 -3.16 -9.47
N MET A 216 2.50 -2.05 -8.98
CA MET A 216 2.83 -1.83 -7.57
C MET A 216 1.61 -1.85 -6.64
N LEU A 217 0.39 -1.66 -7.16
CA LEU A 217 -0.83 -1.82 -6.36
C LEU A 217 -1.03 -3.27 -5.87
N LEU A 218 -0.59 -4.27 -6.65
CA LEU A 218 -0.69 -5.68 -6.25
C LEU A 218 0.15 -6.04 -5.01
N PRO A 219 1.48 -5.75 -4.96
CA PRO A 219 2.26 -6.02 -3.77
C PRO A 219 1.81 -5.15 -2.58
N ILE A 220 1.36 -3.91 -2.78
CA ILE A 220 0.75 -3.09 -1.71
C ILE A 220 -0.48 -3.81 -1.13
N PHE A 221 -1.38 -4.30 -1.99
CA PHE A 221 -2.58 -5.02 -1.56
C PHE A 221 -2.27 -6.28 -0.75
N ILE A 222 -1.28 -7.07 -1.20
CA ILE A 222 -0.84 -8.26 -0.47
C ILE A 222 -0.31 -7.87 0.91
N VAL A 223 0.48 -6.80 1.00
CA VAL A 223 1.04 -6.33 2.26
C VAL A 223 -0.02 -5.72 3.18
N ASP A 224 -1.04 -5.05 2.65
CA ASP A 224 -2.21 -4.61 3.42
C ASP A 224 -2.92 -5.79 4.09
N ILE A 225 -3.16 -6.88 3.35
CA ILE A 225 -3.76 -8.11 3.90
C ILE A 225 -2.89 -8.70 5.00
N ILE A 226 -1.57 -8.79 4.77
CA ILE A 226 -0.62 -9.33 5.77
C ILE A 226 -0.62 -8.46 7.02
N ALA A 227 -0.50 -7.14 6.86
CA ALA A 227 -0.48 -6.19 7.96
C ALA A 227 -1.78 -6.25 8.78
N PHE A 228 -2.94 -6.28 8.10
CA PHE A 228 -4.24 -6.47 8.72
C PHE A 228 -4.34 -7.81 9.48
N GLY A 229 -3.89 -8.91 8.87
CA GLY A 229 -3.88 -10.23 9.48
C GLY A 229 -3.01 -10.28 10.74
N VAL A 230 -1.81 -9.70 10.69
CA VAL A 230 -0.90 -9.59 11.83
C VAL A 230 -1.52 -8.76 12.96
N THR A 231 -2.12 -7.62 12.65
CA THR A 231 -2.80 -6.77 13.65
C THR A 231 -4.01 -7.47 14.24
N THR A 232 -4.79 -8.20 13.44
CA THR A 232 -5.91 -9.02 13.91
C THR A 232 -5.44 -10.08 14.90
N MET A 233 -4.37 -10.81 14.58
CA MET A 233 -3.77 -11.80 15.48
C MET A 233 -3.29 -11.15 16.79
N ALA A 234 -2.62 -10.00 16.71
CA ALA A 234 -2.17 -9.27 17.88
C ALA A 234 -3.34 -8.82 18.78
N TRP A 235 -4.41 -8.30 18.16
CA TRP A 235 -5.62 -7.85 18.84
C TRP A 235 -6.37 -9.01 19.50
N LEU A 236 -6.51 -10.15 18.82
CA LEU A 236 -7.13 -11.36 19.38
C LEU A 236 -6.34 -11.91 20.57
N LYS A 237 -5.00 -11.93 20.49
CA LYS A 237 -4.15 -12.35 21.61
C LYS A 237 -4.30 -11.40 22.80
N GLN A 238 -4.38 -10.10 22.57
CA GLN A 238 -4.63 -9.12 23.64
C GLN A 238 -5.97 -9.37 24.33
N ARG A 239 -7.05 -9.61 23.57
CA ARG A 239 -8.38 -9.90 24.13
C ARG A 239 -8.42 -11.18 24.96
N LYS A 240 -7.80 -12.27 24.49
CA LYS A 240 -7.74 -13.54 25.24
C LYS A 240 -6.99 -13.41 26.57
N GLY A 241 -5.98 -12.53 26.64
CA GLY A 241 -5.25 -12.23 27.87
C GLY A 241 -6.13 -11.54 28.93
N THR A 242 -7.00 -10.63 28.52
CA THR A 242 -7.92 -9.91 29.41
C THR A 242 -8.96 -10.85 30.04
N THR A 243 -9.61 -11.71 29.25
CA THR A 243 -10.67 -12.62 29.74
C THR A 243 -10.15 -13.59 30.82
N ARG A 244 -8.92 -14.09 30.69
CA ARG A 244 -8.33 -15.03 31.65
C ARG A 244 -8.02 -14.35 33.00
N ALA A 245 -7.60 -13.09 32.98
CA ALA A 245 -7.33 -12.32 34.20
C ALA A 245 -8.61 -12.01 34.99
N ASP A 246 -9.71 -11.68 34.29
CA ASP A 246 -10.99 -11.40 34.95
C ASP A 246 -11.60 -12.65 35.60
N SER A 247 -11.45 -13.83 34.99
CA SER A 247 -11.93 -15.09 35.57
C SER A 247 -11.19 -15.49 36.86
N ALA A 248 -9.87 -15.25 36.94
CA ALA A 248 -9.07 -15.59 38.12
C ALA A 248 -9.45 -14.73 39.34
N ASN A 249 -9.77 -13.45 39.12
CA ASN A 249 -10.20 -12.54 40.20
C ASN A 249 -11.63 -12.81 40.71
N SER A 250 -12.41 -13.65 40.01
CA SER A 250 -13.79 -13.97 40.42
C SER A 250 -13.90 -15.14 41.41
N ILE A 251 -12.83 -15.92 41.58
CA ILE A 251 -12.81 -17.12 42.45
C ILE A 251 -12.38 -16.77 43.89
N GLU A 252 -11.78 -15.60 44.11
CA GLU A 252 -11.31 -15.15 45.45
C GLU A 252 -12.32 -14.29 46.23
N LYS A 253 -13.61 -14.30 45.87
CA LYS A 253 -14.67 -13.62 46.64
C LYS A 253 -15.72 -14.61 47.10
#